data_AF-W7X388-F1
#
_entry.id   AF-W7X388-F1
#
_cell.length_a   1.000
_cell.length_b   1.000
_cell.length_c   1.000
_cell.angle_alpha   90.00
_cell.angle_beta   90.00
_cell.angle_gamma   90.00
#
_symmetry.space_group_name_H-M   'P 1'
#
loop_
_entity.id
_entity.type
_entity.pdbx_description
1 polymer ?
#
loop_
_entity_poly.entity_id
_entity_poly.type
_entity_poly.pdbx_seq_one_letter_code
_entity_poly.pdbx_strand_id
1 'polypeptide(L)'
;MFSPTNLSPRNNGIQDLQDRSSISNNDDFDNSDSFSEGTATMVTQKFLKAEVSFISKSEYENLENCLICNISFETFGGVSQHHCRVCGASVCGPCSRRQINSNRVCDLCFLRCFIKKTEQRRKDQLNTKKNTITQLKQSQEVLKKEILQVQKDINDIKDNKFKEIDELKKTLQSKKEELDQITKDVSQHEEMLSKAEIQMREEKQRQQDLEKQQIGYESQLKGIIVELEQKKKIIEQKQVQVRNLMEQKSKLTNTKSFLNYKNQNEAYNETDEENEDENNQEESVNHDNNEQKENNQSTNHYHKSSIVKRKNYELNEKQQPNNDKCYCQIF
;
A
#
# COMPACT_ATOMS: atom_id res chain seq x y z
N MET A 1 -5.34 -15.18 -32.94
CA MET A 1 -3.89 -14.95 -33.13
C MET A 1 -3.44 -13.86 -32.15
N PHE A 2 -3.08 -14.24 -30.93
CA PHE A 2 -2.44 -13.34 -29.97
C PHE A 2 -1.35 -14.15 -29.26
N SER A 3 -0.11 -13.69 -29.41
CA SER A 3 1.08 -14.32 -28.85
C SER A 3 1.22 -13.99 -27.36
N PRO A 4 1.59 -14.95 -26.49
CA PRO A 4 1.92 -14.65 -25.10
C PRO A 4 3.39 -14.24 -25.00
N THR A 5 3.65 -13.05 -24.46
CA THR A 5 4.98 -12.58 -24.11
C THR A 5 5.43 -13.19 -22.77
N ASN A 6 6.49 -14.00 -22.84
CA ASN A 6 7.25 -14.51 -21.72
C ASN A 6 7.84 -13.37 -20.88
N LEU A 7 7.45 -13.29 -19.60
CA LEU A 7 8.12 -12.49 -18.59
C LEU A 7 9.12 -13.38 -17.83
N SER A 8 10.40 -13.20 -18.15
CA SER A 8 11.50 -13.79 -17.38
C SER A 8 11.65 -13.08 -16.03
N PRO A 9 11.88 -13.81 -14.92
CA PRO A 9 12.15 -13.20 -13.63
C PRO A 9 13.56 -12.59 -13.60
N ARG A 10 13.64 -11.29 -13.34
CA ARG A 10 14.91 -10.61 -13.01
C ARG A 10 15.39 -11.11 -11.65
N ASN A 11 16.53 -11.78 -11.69
CA ASN A 11 17.29 -12.25 -10.56
C ASN A 11 17.92 -11.03 -9.86
N ASN A 12 17.39 -10.63 -8.69
CA ASN A 12 17.99 -9.60 -7.86
C ASN A 12 19.22 -10.18 -7.16
N GLY A 13 20.39 -9.96 -7.75
CA GLY A 13 21.67 -10.20 -7.12
C GLY A 13 21.83 -9.29 -5.90
N ILE A 14 21.62 -9.87 -4.72
CA ILE A 14 22.15 -9.37 -3.45
C ILE A 14 23.66 -9.57 -3.57
N GLN A 15 24.37 -8.52 -3.98
CA GLN A 15 25.82 -8.49 -3.91
C GLN A 15 26.25 -8.10 -2.50
N ASP A 16 27.13 -8.94 -1.98
CA ASP A 16 27.84 -8.85 -0.72
C ASP A 16 28.36 -7.43 -0.42
N LEU A 17 27.79 -6.81 0.60
CA LEU A 17 28.41 -5.74 1.37
C LEU A 17 29.41 -6.37 2.34
N GLN A 18 30.57 -6.77 1.82
CA GLN A 18 31.74 -7.09 2.65
C GLN A 18 32.58 -5.83 2.85
N ASP A 19 32.58 -5.37 4.10
CA ASP A 19 33.72 -4.82 4.84
C ASP A 19 34.73 -3.95 4.06
N ARG A 20 34.44 -2.66 4.02
CA ARG A 20 35.46 -1.61 3.87
C ARG A 20 35.52 -0.74 5.13
N SER A 21 35.96 -1.32 6.25
CA SER A 21 36.49 -0.54 7.38
C SER A 21 37.98 -0.30 7.15
N SER A 22 38.30 0.57 6.19
CA SER A 22 39.65 1.12 6.04
C SER A 22 39.85 2.20 7.11
N ILE A 23 40.13 1.77 8.35
CA ILE A 23 40.61 2.67 9.40
C ILE A 23 42.07 2.99 9.04
N SER A 24 42.28 4.13 8.38
CA SER A 24 43.59 4.74 8.21
C SER A 24 44.05 5.27 9.56
N ASN A 25 44.83 4.47 10.27
CA ASN A 25 45.61 4.94 11.43
C ASN A 25 46.74 5.83 10.90
N ASN A 26 46.45 7.12 10.71
CA ASN A 26 47.47 8.15 10.65
C ASN A 26 47.88 8.49 12.08
N ASP A 27 48.62 7.58 12.71
CA ASP A 27 49.42 7.91 13.89
C ASP A 27 50.71 8.57 13.40
N ASP A 28 50.60 9.84 13.01
CA ASP A 28 51.73 10.77 12.89
C ASP A 28 52.27 11.06 14.30
N PHE A 29 52.91 10.04 14.89
CA PHE A 29 53.67 10.18 16.12
C PHE A 29 55.02 10.78 15.74
N ASP A 30 55.02 12.11 15.66
CA ASP A 30 56.14 12.99 15.39
C ASP A 30 57.24 12.77 16.45
N ASN A 31 58.12 11.80 16.19
CA ASN A 31 59.26 11.44 17.02
C ASN A 31 60.50 12.15 16.49
N SER A 32 60.49 13.48 16.56
CA SER A 32 61.59 14.35 16.15
C SER A 32 62.45 14.78 17.34
N ASP A 33 62.88 13.83 18.18
CA ASP A 33 64.03 14.01 19.07
C ASP A 33 65.33 13.89 18.25
N SER A 34 65.53 14.90 17.38
CA SER A 34 66.76 15.13 16.64
C SER A 34 67.83 15.67 17.59
N PHE A 35 68.60 14.76 18.17
CA PHE A 35 69.76 15.08 19.00
C PHE A 35 70.89 15.64 18.13
N SER A 36 70.83 16.93 17.83
CA SER A 36 71.92 17.64 17.14
C SER A 36 73.09 17.86 18.11
N GLU A 37 74.23 17.22 17.85
CA GLU A 37 75.46 17.29 18.67
C GLU A 37 76.21 18.64 18.61
N GLY A 38 75.57 19.72 18.15
CA GLY A 38 76.26 20.95 17.74
C GLY A 38 76.38 22.09 18.76
N THR A 39 75.68 22.10 19.90
CA THR A 39 75.66 23.27 20.81
C THR A 39 75.57 22.93 22.31
N ALA A 40 76.41 22.01 22.78
CA ALA A 40 76.38 21.54 24.17
C ALA A 40 76.70 22.60 25.27
N THR A 41 77.15 23.81 24.92
CA THR A 41 77.68 24.76 25.91
C THR A 41 76.70 25.83 26.42
N MET A 42 75.52 26.03 25.81
CA MET A 42 74.58 27.10 26.24
C MET A 42 73.23 26.64 26.80
N VAL A 43 72.87 25.36 26.71
CA VAL A 43 71.57 24.87 27.20
C VAL A 43 71.59 24.55 28.71
N THR A 44 72.72 24.62 29.42
CA THR A 44 72.81 24.08 30.79
C THR A 44 72.47 25.06 31.92
N GLN A 45 72.48 26.38 31.71
CA GLN A 45 72.23 27.34 32.80
C GLN A 45 70.74 27.63 33.08
N LYS A 46 69.86 27.54 32.07
CA LYS A 46 68.44 27.91 32.25
C LYS A 46 67.62 26.86 33.01
N PHE A 47 68.15 25.65 33.21
CA PHE A 47 67.38 24.48 33.66
C PHE A 47 67.68 24.00 35.07
N LEU A 48 68.53 24.69 35.84
CA LEU A 48 68.94 24.28 37.19
C LEU A 48 68.62 25.31 38.28
N LYS A 49 67.43 25.94 38.21
CA LYS A 49 66.77 26.45 39.42
C LYS A 49 66.32 25.26 40.27
N ALA A 50 67.26 24.60 40.93
CA ALA A 50 66.99 23.63 41.96
C ALA A 50 67.01 24.36 43.30
N GLU A 51 66.08 24.03 44.19
CA GLU A 51 66.16 24.40 45.60
C GLU A 51 67.33 23.64 46.21
N VAL A 52 68.49 24.28 46.21
CA VAL A 52 69.71 23.75 46.82
C VAL A 52 70.06 24.68 47.96
N SER A 53 70.16 24.14 49.17
CA SER A 53 70.68 24.86 50.32
C SER A 53 72.17 25.13 50.10
N PHE A 54 72.55 26.40 50.05
CA PHE A 54 73.96 26.78 50.03
C PHE A 54 74.46 26.99 51.44
N ILE A 55 75.64 26.47 51.72
CA ILE A 55 76.31 26.57 53.01
C ILE A 55 76.90 27.97 53.17
N SER A 56 76.88 28.49 54.40
CA SER A 56 77.46 29.80 54.71
C SER A 56 78.99 29.78 54.62
N LYS A 57 79.62 30.92 54.33
CA LYS A 57 81.09 30.98 54.16
C LYS A 57 81.86 30.59 55.45
N SER A 58 81.26 30.76 56.62
CA SER A 58 81.82 30.36 57.91
C SER A 58 81.91 28.84 58.09
N GLU A 59 81.13 28.07 57.34
CA GLU A 59 81.07 26.61 57.40
C GLU A 59 81.94 25.95 56.32
N TYR A 60 82.80 26.72 55.63
CA TYR A 60 83.69 26.17 54.60
C TYR A 60 84.89 25.45 55.21
N GLU A 61 85.17 24.26 54.69
CA GLU A 61 86.31 23.44 55.12
C GLU A 61 87.53 23.73 54.25
N ASN A 62 88.64 24.12 54.89
CA ASN A 62 89.92 24.35 54.23
C ASN A 62 90.76 23.08 54.25
N LEU A 63 90.52 22.19 53.28
CA LEU A 63 91.30 20.96 53.12
C LEU A 63 92.61 21.29 52.39
N GLU A 64 93.69 20.58 52.73
CA GLU A 64 95.01 20.72 52.10
C GLU A 64 95.02 20.19 50.64
N ASN A 65 94.09 19.28 50.32
CA ASN A 65 93.93 18.67 49.01
C ASN A 65 92.50 18.87 48.46
N CYS A 66 92.35 18.84 47.15
CA CYS A 66 91.04 18.87 46.49
C CYS A 66 90.20 17.64 46.85
N LEU A 67 88.97 17.82 47.35
CA LEU A 67 88.07 16.72 47.72
C LEU A 67 87.81 15.72 46.58
N ILE A 68 87.87 16.16 45.31
CA ILE A 68 87.48 15.33 44.16
C ILE A 68 88.66 14.55 43.58
N CYS A 69 89.79 15.22 43.32
CA CYS A 69 90.95 14.62 42.64
C CYS A 69 92.19 14.49 43.54
N ASN A 70 92.10 14.91 44.80
CA ASN A 70 93.16 14.84 45.81
C ASN A 70 94.46 15.58 45.46
N ILE A 71 94.44 16.50 44.49
CA ILE A 71 95.61 17.36 44.21
C ILE A 71 95.85 18.32 45.37
N SER A 72 97.11 18.44 45.81
CA SER A 72 97.51 19.37 46.87
C SER A 72 97.47 20.81 46.38
N PHE A 73 96.97 21.71 47.23
CA PHE A 73 96.96 23.14 46.96
C PHE A 73 98.32 23.82 47.22
N GLU A 74 99.24 23.15 47.92
CA GLU A 74 100.56 23.69 48.32
C GLU A 74 101.67 23.43 47.28
N THR A 75 101.40 22.61 46.26
CA THR A 75 102.43 22.20 45.29
C THR A 75 102.87 23.37 44.39
N PHE A 76 104.18 23.49 44.13
CA PHE A 76 104.80 24.51 43.28
C PHE A 76 104.12 24.58 41.89
N GLY A 77 103.37 25.66 41.65
CA GLY A 77 102.49 25.83 40.50
C GLY A 77 101.05 26.23 40.87
N GLY A 78 100.69 26.15 42.16
CA GLY A 78 99.61 26.89 42.79
C GLY A 78 98.25 26.72 42.13
N VAL A 79 97.62 25.56 42.29
CA VAL A 79 96.21 25.40 41.91
C VAL A 79 95.35 26.21 42.89
N SER A 80 94.58 27.18 42.40
CA SER A 80 93.71 27.97 43.26
C SER A 80 92.68 27.09 43.98
N GLN A 81 92.63 27.23 45.31
CA GLN A 81 91.62 26.60 46.14
C GLN A 81 90.28 27.32 45.97
N HIS A 82 89.21 26.56 45.77
CA HIS A 82 87.84 27.05 45.72
C HIS A 82 86.95 26.20 46.61
N HIS A 83 85.86 26.78 47.12
CA HIS A 83 84.89 26.01 47.91
C HIS A 83 83.64 25.67 47.12
N CYS A 84 83.11 24.47 47.28
CA CYS A 84 81.78 24.15 46.78
C CYS A 84 80.73 24.82 47.66
N ARG A 85 79.87 25.67 47.08
CA ARG A 85 78.82 26.38 47.85
C ARG A 85 77.74 25.44 48.42
N VAL A 86 77.68 24.18 47.99
CA VAL A 86 76.67 23.20 48.43
C VAL A 86 77.17 22.33 49.59
N CYS A 87 78.45 21.95 49.60
CA CYS A 87 79.01 21.07 50.62
C CYS A 87 80.16 21.68 51.43
N GLY A 88 80.55 22.94 51.16
CA GLY A 88 81.59 23.67 51.90
C GLY A 88 83.03 23.22 51.63
N ALA A 89 83.24 22.04 51.07
CA ALA A 89 84.57 21.46 50.87
C ALA A 89 85.44 22.18 49.83
N SER A 90 86.76 22.10 50.05
CA SER A 90 87.80 22.62 49.16
C SER A 90 88.00 21.77 47.91
N VAL A 91 88.02 22.42 46.75
CA VAL A 91 88.11 21.81 45.42
C VAL A 91 88.92 22.71 44.47
N CYS A 92 89.57 22.10 43.47
CA CYS A 92 90.32 22.84 42.46
C CYS A 92 89.40 23.46 41.38
N GLY A 93 89.95 24.37 40.57
CA GLY A 93 89.28 24.97 39.41
C GLY A 93 88.64 23.95 38.46
N PRO A 94 89.38 22.93 37.99
CA PRO A 94 88.84 21.88 37.12
C PRO A 94 87.65 21.09 37.71
N CYS A 95 87.70 20.70 38.98
CA CYS A 95 86.65 19.91 39.64
C CYS A 95 85.43 20.73 40.10
N SER A 96 85.43 22.03 39.81
CA SER A 96 84.37 22.97 40.20
C SER A 96 83.98 23.93 39.08
N ARG A 97 84.15 23.51 37.82
CA ARG A 97 83.81 24.34 36.64
C ARG A 97 82.31 24.62 36.53
N ARG A 98 81.47 23.80 37.16
CA ARG A 98 80.01 23.88 37.05
C ARG A 98 79.42 24.82 38.10
N GLN A 99 78.25 25.36 37.78
CA GLN A 99 77.53 26.26 38.65
C GLN A 99 76.06 25.87 38.77
N ILE A 100 75.46 26.12 39.93
CA ILE A 100 74.01 26.01 40.17
C ILE A 100 73.55 27.37 40.70
N ASN A 101 72.55 27.98 40.08
CA ASN A 101 72.07 29.32 40.42
C ASN A 101 73.24 30.34 40.52
N SER A 102 74.15 30.31 39.56
CA SER A 102 75.37 31.14 39.51
C SER A 102 76.38 30.93 40.65
N ASN A 103 76.18 29.92 41.52
CA ASN A 103 77.12 29.56 42.58
C ASN A 103 78.01 28.39 42.15
N ARG A 104 79.31 28.48 42.44
CA ARG A 104 80.30 27.43 42.14
C ARG A 104 80.01 26.15 42.93
N VAL A 105 79.95 25.02 42.25
CA VAL A 105 79.74 23.71 42.88
C VAL A 105 80.76 22.70 42.39
N CYS A 106 81.12 21.73 43.23
CA CYS A 106 81.93 20.60 42.78
C CYS A 106 81.11 19.68 41.87
N ASP A 107 81.80 18.90 41.04
CA ASP A 107 81.13 17.99 40.10
C ASP A 107 80.22 16.97 40.79
N LEU A 108 80.58 16.49 41.99
CA LEU A 108 79.74 15.58 42.78
C LEU A 108 78.41 16.21 43.21
N CYS A 109 78.45 17.43 43.77
CA CYS A 109 77.24 18.15 44.16
C CYS A 109 76.39 18.53 42.96
N PHE A 110 77.02 18.87 41.83
CA PHE A 110 76.32 19.10 40.57
C PHE A 110 75.57 17.87 40.08
N LEU A 111 76.25 16.71 40.02
CA LEU A 111 75.65 15.45 39.60
C LEU A 111 74.50 15.02 40.51
N ARG A 112 74.65 15.14 41.84
CA ARG A 112 73.59 14.84 42.81
C ARG A 112 72.33 15.67 42.56
N CYS A 113 72.47 16.98 42.32
CA CYS A 113 71.33 17.85 42.02
C CYS A 113 70.67 17.49 40.68
N PHE A 114 71.48 17.15 39.67
CA PHE A 114 70.99 16.74 38.37
C PHE A 114 70.20 15.42 38.41
N ILE A 115 70.71 14.40 39.12
CA ILE A 115 70.04 13.10 39.28
C ILE A 115 68.69 13.27 39.97
N LYS A 116 68.62 13.96 41.12
CA LYS A 116 67.35 14.20 41.83
C LYS A 116 66.29 14.84 40.93
N LYS A 117 66.67 15.82 40.11
CA LYS A 117 65.74 16.51 39.20
C LYS A 117 65.27 15.63 38.05
N THR A 118 66.17 14.84 37.46
CA THR A 118 65.81 13.91 36.39
C THR A 118 64.90 12.79 36.90
N GLU A 119 65.15 12.28 38.11
CA GLU A 119 64.24 11.35 38.79
C GLU A 119 62.87 11.95 39.06
N GLN A 120 62.82 13.19 39.55
CA GLN A 120 61.54 13.87 39.79
C GLN A 120 60.74 14.01 38.50
N ARG A 121 61.37 14.44 37.40
CA ARG A 121 60.71 14.51 36.08
C ARG A 121 60.21 13.17 35.60
N ARG A 122 60.99 12.09 35.79
CA ARG A 122 60.54 10.73 35.45
C ARG A 122 59.33 10.32 36.28
N LYS A 123 59.31 10.63 37.58
CA LYS A 123 58.16 10.39 38.46
C LYS A 123 56.93 11.18 38.00
N ASP A 124 57.10 12.46 37.67
CA ASP A 124 56.00 13.31 37.20
C ASP A 124 55.44 12.78 35.87
N GLN A 125 56.31 12.45 34.91
CA GLN A 125 55.91 11.85 33.63
C GLN A 125 55.19 10.51 33.84
N LEU A 126 55.69 9.67 34.75
CA LEU A 126 55.07 8.39 35.07
C LEU A 126 53.68 8.60 35.69
N ASN A 127 53.53 9.57 36.59
CA ASN A 127 52.26 9.91 37.21
C ASN A 127 51.26 10.45 36.17
N THR A 128 51.68 11.33 35.26
CA THR A 128 50.85 11.80 34.15
C THR A 128 50.38 10.63 33.30
N LYS A 129 51.29 9.74 32.87
CA LYS A 129 50.93 8.56 32.08
C LYS A 129 49.97 7.63 32.82
N LYS A 130 50.15 7.41 34.13
CA LYS A 130 49.23 6.63 34.96
C LYS A 130 47.82 7.25 35.02
N ASN A 131 47.74 8.57 35.15
CA ASN A 131 46.46 9.28 35.14
C ASN A 131 45.76 9.14 33.78
N THR A 132 46.51 9.33 32.67
CA THR A 132 45.98 9.13 31.32
C THR A 132 45.49 7.70 31.10
N ILE A 133 46.25 6.69 31.51
CA ILE A 133 45.82 5.27 31.44
C ILE A 133 44.52 5.06 32.21
N THR A 134 44.38 5.69 33.38
CA THR A 134 43.17 5.54 34.21
C THR A 134 41.96 6.19 33.54
N GLN A 135 42.12 7.37 32.96
CA GLN A 135 41.06 8.05 32.19
C GLN A 135 40.65 7.24 30.96
N LEU A 136 41.62 6.72 30.20
CA LEU A 136 41.35 5.89 29.03
C LEU A 136 40.61 4.60 29.40
N LYS A 137 40.98 3.96 30.52
CA LYS A 137 40.25 2.79 31.03
C LYS A 137 38.79 3.12 31.37
N GLN A 138 38.54 4.25 32.02
CA GLN A 138 37.18 4.68 32.34
C GLN A 138 36.36 4.93 31.07
N SER A 139 36.94 5.63 30.09
CA SER A 139 36.31 5.86 28.78
C SER A 139 36.02 4.54 28.05
N GLN A 140 36.96 3.59 28.07
CA GLN A 140 36.79 2.27 27.45
C GLN A 140 35.60 1.50 28.06
N GLU A 141 35.41 1.57 29.37
CA GLU A 141 34.28 0.90 30.04
C GLU A 141 32.93 1.55 29.71
N VAL A 142 32.90 2.88 29.53
CA VAL A 142 31.68 3.57 29.06
C VAL A 142 31.34 3.13 27.64
N LEU A 143 32.30 3.18 26.72
CA LEU A 143 32.10 2.76 25.33
C LEU A 143 31.65 1.29 25.22
N LYS A 144 32.20 0.39 26.04
CA LYS A 144 31.75 -1.01 26.08
C LYS A 144 30.27 -1.13 26.46
N LYS A 145 29.80 -0.35 27.43
CA LYS A 145 28.38 -0.34 27.84
C LYS A 145 27.48 0.21 26.73
N GLU A 146 27.92 1.28 26.05
CA GLU A 146 27.20 1.85 24.91
C GLU A 146 27.09 0.84 23.76
N ILE A 147 28.17 0.13 23.42
CA ILE A 147 28.16 -0.93 22.41
C ILE A 147 27.15 -2.03 22.77
N LEU A 148 27.14 -2.49 24.03
CA LEU A 148 26.19 -3.51 24.49
C LEU A 148 24.74 -3.01 24.42
N GLN A 149 24.49 -1.74 24.74
CA GLN A 149 23.17 -1.14 24.63
C GLN A 149 22.71 -1.05 23.18
N VAL A 150 23.55 -0.54 22.28
CA VAL A 150 23.25 -0.46 20.84
C VAL A 150 22.98 -1.86 20.27
N GLN A 151 23.74 -2.88 20.69
CA GLN A 151 23.53 -4.25 20.25
C GLN A 151 22.15 -4.78 20.68
N LYS A 152 21.70 -4.44 21.90
CA LYS A 152 20.36 -4.78 22.38
C LYS A 152 19.29 -4.09 21.53
N ASP A 153 19.44 -2.80 21.29
CA ASP A 153 18.47 -2.01 20.50
C ASP A 153 18.37 -2.54 19.06
N ILE A 154 19.48 -2.94 18.44
CA ILE A 154 19.50 -3.58 17.12
C ILE A 154 18.68 -4.87 17.12
N ASN A 155 18.84 -5.72 18.15
CA ASN A 155 18.08 -6.96 18.25
C ASN A 155 16.59 -6.70 18.45
N ASP A 156 16.23 -5.75 19.31
CA ASP A 156 14.83 -5.38 19.55
C ASP A 156 14.17 -4.81 18.28
N ILE A 157 14.88 -3.96 17.52
CA ILE A 157 14.42 -3.46 16.22
C ILE A 157 14.24 -4.61 15.22
N LYS A 158 15.21 -5.52 15.16
CA LYS A 158 15.19 -6.67 14.26
C LYS A 158 13.95 -7.54 14.53
N ASP A 159 13.70 -7.89 15.79
CA ASP A 159 12.56 -8.72 16.18
C ASP A 159 11.22 -8.05 15.89
N ASN A 160 11.11 -6.75 16.15
CA ASN A 160 9.91 -5.97 15.83
C ASN A 160 9.67 -5.93 14.31
N LYS A 161 10.72 -5.72 13.52
CA LYS A 161 10.60 -5.69 12.05
C LYS A 161 10.28 -7.06 11.47
N PHE A 162 10.76 -8.15 12.05
CA PHE A 162 10.35 -9.50 11.64
C PHE A 162 8.86 -9.74 11.89
N LYS A 163 8.33 -9.32 13.05
CA LYS A 163 6.89 -9.43 13.34
C LYS A 163 6.04 -8.63 12.34
N GLU A 164 6.43 -7.38 12.06
CA GLU A 164 5.75 -6.52 11.08
C GLU A 164 5.74 -7.17 9.68
N ILE A 165 6.86 -7.75 9.25
CA ILE A 165 6.96 -8.47 7.97
C ILE A 165 6.01 -9.68 7.94
N ASP A 166 5.92 -10.44 9.02
CA ASP A 166 5.06 -11.62 9.07
C ASP A 166 3.56 -11.26 9.09
N GLU A 167 3.18 -10.16 9.74
CA GLU A 167 1.82 -9.60 9.67
C GLU A 167 1.47 -9.12 8.26
N LEU A 168 2.40 -8.43 7.60
CA LEU A 168 2.22 -8.00 6.21
C LEU A 168 2.08 -9.20 5.26
N LYS A 169 2.86 -10.27 5.45
CA LYS A 169 2.72 -11.51 4.67
C LYS A 169 1.35 -12.15 4.85
N LYS A 170 0.83 -12.22 6.08
CA LYS A 170 -0.52 -12.75 6.35
C LYS A 170 -1.60 -11.91 5.66
N THR A 171 -1.47 -10.60 5.74
CA THR A 171 -2.40 -9.66 5.08
C THR A 171 -2.36 -9.83 3.56
N LEU A 172 -1.16 -9.92 2.98
CA LEU A 172 -0.96 -10.17 1.55
C LEU A 172 -1.59 -11.50 1.11
N GLN A 173 -1.42 -12.55 1.90
CA GLN A 173 -2.01 -13.85 1.61
C GLN A 173 -3.55 -13.79 1.60
N SER A 174 -4.16 -13.19 2.62
CA SER A 174 -5.61 -12.99 2.66
C SER A 174 -6.12 -12.16 1.47
N LYS A 175 -5.38 -11.13 1.04
CA LYS A 175 -5.76 -10.33 -0.13
C LYS A 175 -5.62 -11.07 -1.45
N LYS A 176 -4.69 -12.01 -1.56
CA LYS A 176 -4.59 -12.91 -2.73
C LYS A 176 -5.79 -13.84 -2.80
N GLU A 177 -6.18 -14.45 -1.68
CA GLU A 177 -7.35 -15.32 -1.59
C GLU A 177 -8.64 -14.57 -1.95
N GLU A 178 -8.78 -13.31 -1.49
CA GLU A 178 -9.90 -12.44 -1.86
C GLU A 178 -9.93 -12.16 -3.37
N LEU A 179 -8.77 -11.86 -3.98
CA LEU A 179 -8.65 -11.62 -5.41
C LEU A 179 -8.98 -12.86 -6.25
N ASP A 180 -8.53 -14.03 -5.82
CA ASP A 180 -8.81 -15.31 -6.48
C ASP A 180 -10.32 -15.61 -6.46
N GLN A 181 -10.98 -15.34 -5.34
CA GLN A 181 -12.43 -15.50 -5.21
C GLN A 181 -13.18 -14.52 -6.13
N ILE A 182 -12.80 -13.24 -6.15
CA ILE A 182 -13.41 -12.25 -7.05
C ILE A 182 -13.24 -12.66 -8.51
N THR A 183 -12.06 -13.15 -8.88
CA THR A 183 -11.76 -13.61 -10.25
C THR A 183 -12.67 -14.76 -10.65
N LYS A 184 -12.90 -15.71 -9.74
CA LYS A 184 -13.83 -16.83 -9.96
C LYS A 184 -15.26 -16.34 -10.12
N ASP A 185 -15.71 -15.42 -9.27
CA ASP A 185 -17.08 -14.88 -9.33
C ASP A 185 -17.33 -14.10 -10.62
N VAL A 186 -16.36 -13.29 -11.06
CA VAL A 186 -16.41 -12.59 -12.36
C VAL A 186 -16.56 -13.58 -13.51
N SER A 187 -15.75 -14.64 -13.54
CA SER A 187 -15.85 -15.67 -14.58
C SER A 187 -17.22 -16.35 -14.61
N GLN A 188 -17.80 -16.65 -13.44
CA GLN A 188 -19.14 -17.22 -13.35
C GLN A 188 -20.22 -16.25 -13.86
N HIS A 189 -20.11 -14.97 -13.52
CA HIS A 189 -21.04 -13.95 -13.98
C HIS A 189 -20.95 -13.71 -15.48
N GLU A 190 -19.75 -13.75 -16.07
CA GLU A 190 -19.58 -13.69 -17.53
C GLU A 190 -20.27 -14.85 -18.24
N GLU A 191 -20.14 -16.08 -17.70
CA GLU A 191 -20.84 -17.25 -18.25
C GLU A 191 -22.37 -17.10 -18.15
N MET A 192 -22.87 -16.61 -17.01
CA MET A 192 -24.30 -16.33 -16.82
C MET A 192 -24.81 -15.26 -17.79
N LEU A 193 -24.06 -14.18 -18.00
CA LEU A 193 -24.40 -13.12 -18.95
C LEU A 193 -24.46 -13.66 -20.37
N SER A 194 -23.47 -14.47 -20.78
CA SER A 194 -23.46 -15.10 -22.11
C SER A 194 -24.70 -15.98 -22.33
N LYS A 195 -25.09 -16.80 -21.33
CA LYS A 195 -26.31 -17.62 -21.40
C LYS A 195 -27.57 -16.75 -21.51
N ALA A 196 -27.67 -15.68 -20.71
CA ALA A 196 -28.80 -14.77 -20.75
C ALA A 196 -28.93 -14.04 -22.10
N GLU A 197 -27.81 -13.64 -22.71
CA GLU A 197 -27.79 -13.02 -24.03
C GLU A 197 -28.29 -13.97 -25.13
N ILE A 198 -27.91 -15.25 -25.06
CA ILE A 198 -28.39 -16.29 -25.99
C ILE A 198 -29.91 -16.44 -25.81
N GLN A 199 -30.40 -16.59 -24.58
CA GLN A 199 -31.83 -16.72 -24.30
C GLN A 199 -32.63 -15.51 -24.77
N MET A 200 -32.13 -14.29 -24.54
CA MET A 200 -32.79 -13.07 -25.04
C MET A 200 -32.87 -13.05 -26.57
N ARG A 201 -31.83 -13.56 -27.26
CA ARG A 201 -31.83 -13.66 -28.73
C ARG A 201 -32.85 -14.68 -29.23
N GLU A 202 -32.93 -15.84 -28.60
CA GLU A 202 -33.89 -16.89 -28.91
C GLU A 202 -35.33 -16.41 -28.70
N GLU A 203 -35.62 -15.76 -27.58
CA GLU A 203 -36.96 -15.25 -27.28
C GLU A 203 -37.36 -14.11 -28.23
N LYS A 204 -36.41 -13.24 -28.59
CA LYS A 204 -36.63 -12.21 -29.61
C LYS A 204 -36.97 -12.84 -30.98
N GLN A 205 -36.30 -13.91 -31.37
CA GLN A 205 -36.61 -14.64 -32.60
C GLN A 205 -38.01 -15.26 -32.54
N ARG A 206 -38.35 -15.89 -31.41
CA ARG A 206 -39.68 -16.45 -31.16
C ARG A 206 -40.77 -15.40 -31.27
N GLN A 207 -40.55 -14.22 -30.73
CA GLN A 207 -41.49 -13.10 -30.81
C GLN A 207 -41.71 -12.68 -32.28
N GLN A 208 -40.65 -12.55 -33.08
CA GLN A 208 -40.77 -12.22 -34.50
C GLN A 208 -41.56 -13.28 -35.28
N ASP A 209 -41.39 -14.55 -34.94
CA ASP A 209 -42.10 -15.64 -35.62
C ASP A 209 -43.59 -15.68 -35.22
N LEU A 210 -43.92 -15.39 -33.95
CA LEU A 210 -45.31 -15.20 -33.50
C LEU A 210 -45.98 -14.00 -34.17
N GLU A 211 -45.28 -12.87 -34.32
CA GLU A 211 -45.78 -11.69 -35.03
C GLU A 211 -46.10 -12.01 -36.50
N LYS A 212 -45.23 -12.76 -37.19
CA LYS A 212 -45.49 -13.24 -38.56
C LYS A 212 -46.72 -14.14 -38.63
N GLN A 213 -46.88 -15.07 -37.68
CA GLN A 213 -48.07 -15.92 -37.62
C GLN A 213 -49.34 -15.10 -37.40
N GLN A 214 -49.30 -14.13 -36.49
CA GLN A 214 -50.43 -13.24 -36.22
C GLN A 214 -50.84 -12.46 -37.48
N ILE A 215 -49.87 -11.88 -38.20
CA ILE A 215 -50.13 -11.19 -39.48
C ILE A 215 -50.79 -12.14 -40.49
N GLY A 216 -50.33 -13.40 -40.55
CA GLY A 216 -50.94 -14.44 -41.37
C GLY A 216 -52.41 -14.71 -41.03
N TYR A 217 -52.71 -14.92 -39.75
CA TYR A 217 -54.08 -15.13 -39.28
C TYR A 217 -54.98 -13.92 -39.53
N GLU A 218 -54.49 -12.71 -39.29
CA GLU A 218 -55.23 -11.47 -39.58
C GLU A 218 -55.59 -11.34 -41.06
N SER A 219 -54.68 -11.73 -41.96
CA SER A 219 -54.94 -11.73 -43.40
C SER A 219 -56.02 -12.76 -43.79
N GLN A 220 -55.98 -13.96 -43.22
CA GLN A 220 -57.03 -14.97 -43.43
C GLN A 220 -58.39 -14.50 -42.92
N LEU A 221 -58.43 -13.92 -41.73
CA LEU A 221 -59.65 -13.37 -41.11
C LEU A 221 -60.28 -12.29 -42.00
N LYS A 222 -59.46 -11.38 -42.54
CA LYS A 222 -59.92 -10.38 -43.53
C LYS A 222 -60.51 -11.03 -44.78
N GLY A 223 -59.90 -12.09 -45.30
CA GLY A 223 -60.42 -12.85 -46.43
C GLY A 223 -61.80 -13.45 -46.14
N ILE A 224 -61.95 -14.12 -44.99
CA ILE A 224 -63.23 -14.71 -44.55
C ILE A 224 -64.32 -13.63 -44.40
N ILE A 225 -63.99 -12.47 -43.84
CA ILE A 225 -64.94 -11.35 -43.70
C ILE A 225 -65.45 -10.90 -45.07
N VAL A 226 -64.56 -10.75 -46.06
CA VAL A 226 -64.95 -10.39 -47.44
C VAL A 226 -65.86 -11.44 -48.06
N GLU A 227 -65.55 -12.73 -47.89
CA GLU A 227 -66.41 -13.82 -48.37
C GLU A 227 -67.81 -13.81 -47.71
N LEU A 228 -67.86 -13.57 -46.40
CA LEU A 228 -69.12 -13.46 -45.66
C LEU A 228 -69.97 -12.28 -46.16
N GLU A 229 -69.36 -11.13 -46.42
CA GLU A 229 -70.05 -9.96 -47.00
C GLU A 229 -70.63 -10.24 -48.39
N GLN A 230 -69.89 -10.96 -49.23
CA GLN A 230 -70.38 -11.37 -50.56
C GLN A 230 -71.58 -12.32 -50.43
N LYS A 231 -71.47 -13.34 -49.58
CA LYS A 231 -72.58 -14.28 -49.31
C LYS A 231 -73.81 -13.55 -48.77
N LYS A 232 -73.62 -12.58 -47.87
CA LYS A 232 -74.70 -11.74 -47.35
C LYS A 232 -75.43 -10.98 -48.46
N LYS A 233 -74.69 -10.32 -49.38
CA LYS A 233 -75.29 -9.64 -50.54
C LYS A 233 -76.10 -10.58 -51.43
N ILE A 234 -75.60 -11.80 -51.67
CA ILE A 234 -76.32 -12.82 -52.44
C ILE A 234 -77.63 -13.21 -51.74
N ILE A 235 -77.59 -13.43 -50.42
CA ILE A 235 -78.78 -13.74 -49.62
C ILE A 235 -79.80 -12.60 -49.71
N GLU A 236 -79.37 -11.34 -49.55
CA GLU A 236 -80.24 -10.15 -49.68
C GLU A 236 -80.91 -10.09 -51.06
N GLN A 237 -80.17 -10.33 -52.14
CA GLN A 237 -80.71 -10.41 -53.51
C GLN A 237 -81.74 -11.54 -53.65
N LYS A 238 -81.46 -12.72 -53.10
CA LYS A 238 -82.38 -13.86 -53.11
C LYS A 238 -83.64 -13.59 -52.30
N GLN A 239 -83.55 -12.90 -51.17
CA GLN A 239 -84.71 -12.46 -50.39
C GLN A 239 -85.58 -11.47 -51.18
N VAL A 240 -84.98 -10.53 -51.91
CA VAL A 240 -85.73 -9.64 -52.84
C VAL A 240 -86.43 -10.47 -53.92
N GLN A 241 -85.72 -11.42 -54.54
CA GLN A 241 -86.30 -12.30 -55.56
C GLN A 241 -87.50 -13.11 -55.02
N VAL A 242 -87.36 -13.68 -53.82
CA VAL A 242 -88.45 -14.41 -53.14
C VAL A 242 -89.64 -13.49 -52.87
N ARG A 243 -89.42 -12.26 -52.38
CA ARG A 243 -90.50 -11.28 -52.19
C ARG A 243 -91.24 -10.97 -53.49
N ASN A 244 -90.52 -10.72 -54.57
CA ASN A 244 -91.11 -10.46 -55.88
C ASN A 244 -91.95 -11.64 -56.39
N LEU A 245 -91.44 -12.88 -56.24
CA LEU A 245 -92.17 -14.09 -56.60
C LEU A 245 -93.42 -14.30 -55.74
N MET A 246 -93.36 -14.02 -54.43
CA MET A 246 -94.55 -14.04 -53.57
C MET A 246 -95.59 -13.02 -54.01
N GLU A 247 -95.18 -11.80 -54.38
CA GLU A 247 -96.07 -10.77 -54.90
C GLU A 247 -96.72 -11.18 -56.23
N GLN A 248 -95.95 -11.76 -57.15
CA GLN A 248 -96.47 -12.32 -58.41
C GLN A 248 -97.47 -13.44 -58.16
N LYS A 249 -97.16 -14.37 -57.24
CA LYS A 249 -98.08 -15.45 -56.83
C LYS A 249 -99.37 -14.89 -56.25
N SER A 250 -99.29 -13.87 -55.39
CA SER A 250 -100.45 -13.17 -54.84
C SER A 250 -101.31 -12.56 -55.95
N LYS A 251 -100.71 -11.83 -56.90
CA LYS A 251 -101.41 -11.27 -58.07
C LYS A 251 -102.11 -12.34 -58.90
N LEU A 252 -101.42 -13.42 -59.25
CA LEU A 252 -102.00 -14.55 -59.99
C LEU A 252 -103.15 -15.21 -59.23
N THR A 253 -103.03 -15.33 -57.90
CA THR A 253 -104.11 -15.87 -57.05
C THR A 253 -105.33 -14.96 -57.11
N ASN A 254 -105.14 -13.63 -56.98
CA ASN A 254 -106.22 -12.66 -57.13
C ASN A 254 -106.84 -12.69 -58.54
N THR A 255 -106.03 -12.85 -59.60
CA THR A 255 -106.54 -13.01 -60.97
C THR A 255 -107.32 -14.31 -61.12
N LYS A 256 -106.84 -15.42 -60.52
CA LYS A 256 -107.53 -16.69 -60.50
C LYS A 256 -108.86 -16.57 -59.76
N SER A 257 -108.91 -15.88 -58.62
CA SER A 257 -110.13 -15.56 -57.88
C SER A 257 -111.08 -14.66 -58.69
N PHE A 258 -110.56 -13.68 -59.43
CA PHE A 258 -111.35 -12.84 -60.33
C PHE A 258 -111.93 -13.64 -61.51
N LEU A 259 -111.15 -14.56 -62.10
CA LEU A 259 -111.63 -15.48 -63.12
C LEU A 259 -112.63 -16.49 -62.55
N ASN A 260 -112.43 -16.98 -61.33
CA ASN A 260 -113.40 -17.83 -60.65
C ASN A 260 -114.70 -17.07 -60.34
N TYR A 261 -114.63 -15.80 -59.96
CA TYR A 261 -115.80 -14.93 -59.78
C TYR A 261 -116.51 -14.64 -61.11
N LYS A 262 -115.76 -14.44 -62.20
CA LYS A 262 -116.31 -14.27 -63.55
C LYS A 262 -116.95 -15.57 -64.07
N ASN A 263 -116.30 -16.71 -63.85
CA ASN A 263 -116.82 -18.02 -64.21
C ASN A 263 -117.99 -18.42 -63.29
N GLN A 264 -118.02 -18.02 -62.02
CA GLN A 264 -119.20 -18.17 -61.16
C GLN A 264 -120.37 -17.29 -61.64
N ASN A 265 -120.13 -16.11 -62.21
CA ASN A 265 -121.20 -15.34 -62.87
C ASN A 265 -121.66 -15.93 -64.23
N GLU A 266 -120.88 -16.82 -64.85
CA GLU A 266 -121.28 -17.61 -66.03
C GLU A 266 -121.80 -19.02 -65.66
N ALA A 267 -121.55 -19.48 -64.43
CA ALA A 267 -121.91 -20.79 -63.88
C ALA A 267 -122.72 -20.67 -62.58
N TYR A 268 -123.66 -19.71 -62.55
CA TYR A 268 -124.80 -19.67 -61.61
C TYR A 268 -126.10 -20.06 -62.34
N ASN A 269 -125.98 -21.01 -63.27
CA ASN A 269 -127.03 -21.93 -63.67
C ASN A 269 -126.47 -23.33 -63.40
N GLU A 270 -127.15 -24.08 -62.52
CA GLU A 270 -126.91 -25.50 -62.19
C GLU A 270 -125.68 -25.75 -61.28
N THR A 271 -125.73 -26.45 -60.15
CA THR A 271 -126.79 -27.08 -59.34
C THR A 271 -126.09 -27.53 -58.04
N ASP A 272 -126.80 -27.36 -56.94
CA ASP A 272 -126.96 -28.17 -55.71
C ASP A 272 -126.13 -29.43 -55.39
N GLU A 273 -126.00 -29.60 -54.06
CA GLU A 273 -125.89 -30.82 -53.22
C GLU A 273 -124.52 -31.52 -53.09
N GLU A 274 -123.87 -31.40 -51.91
CA GLU A 274 -123.85 -32.36 -50.76
C GLU A 274 -122.48 -33.09 -50.75
N ASN A 275 -121.79 -33.45 -49.66
CA ASN A 275 -122.02 -33.53 -48.22
C ASN A 275 -120.65 -33.71 -47.52
N GLU A 276 -120.57 -33.35 -46.23
CA GLU A 276 -119.93 -34.05 -45.07
C GLU A 276 -118.48 -34.61 -45.20
N ASP A 277 -117.61 -34.66 -44.19
CA ASP A 277 -117.53 -34.20 -42.80
C ASP A 277 -116.10 -34.53 -42.29
N GLU A 278 -115.79 -34.06 -41.08
CA GLU A 278 -114.73 -34.51 -40.16
C GLU A 278 -113.27 -34.06 -40.39
N ASN A 279 -112.44 -33.85 -39.36
CA ASN A 279 -112.55 -33.29 -38.01
C ASN A 279 -111.11 -33.26 -37.45
N ASN A 280 -110.82 -32.31 -36.56
CA ASN A 280 -109.88 -32.39 -35.42
C ASN A 280 -108.38 -32.76 -35.60
N GLN A 281 -107.51 -31.81 -35.19
CA GLN A 281 -106.71 -31.84 -33.93
C GLN A 281 -105.61 -30.76 -34.04
N GLU A 282 -105.58 -29.75 -33.17
CA GLU A 282 -104.87 -29.75 -31.86
C GLU A 282 -103.35 -29.91 -32.07
N GLU A 283 -102.42 -29.13 -31.51
CA GLU A 283 -102.34 -28.37 -30.26
C GLU A 283 -100.95 -27.66 -30.33
N SER A 284 -100.80 -26.42 -29.84
CA SER A 284 -100.05 -26.09 -28.58
C SER A 284 -98.51 -26.19 -28.73
N VAL A 285 -97.59 -25.49 -28.05
CA VAL A 285 -97.54 -24.78 -26.77
C VAL A 285 -96.20 -23.98 -26.74
N ASN A 286 -96.23 -22.79 -26.13
CA ASN A 286 -95.25 -22.07 -25.27
C ASN A 286 -93.72 -22.10 -25.56
N HIS A 287 -93.00 -20.96 -25.53
CA HIS A 287 -92.63 -20.03 -24.43
C HIS A 287 -91.30 -20.37 -23.73
N ASP A 288 -90.69 -19.32 -23.16
CA ASP A 288 -89.45 -19.21 -22.34
C ASP A 288 -88.10 -19.08 -23.09
N ASN A 289 -87.40 -17.93 -23.03
CA ASN A 289 -86.77 -17.22 -21.88
C ASN A 289 -85.67 -18.01 -21.17
N ASN A 290 -84.40 -17.65 -21.43
CA ASN A 290 -83.40 -17.23 -20.42
C ASN A 290 -82.04 -17.06 -21.12
N GLU A 291 -81.40 -15.89 -21.11
CA GLU A 291 -80.80 -15.21 -19.96
C GLU A 291 -79.50 -15.88 -19.50
N GLN A 292 -78.40 -15.14 -19.72
CA GLN A 292 -77.12 -15.13 -18.99
C GLN A 292 -76.37 -16.46 -18.76
N LYS A 293 -75.10 -16.50 -19.15
CA LYS A 293 -74.02 -15.98 -18.29
C LYS A 293 -72.69 -16.00 -19.01
N GLU A 294 -72.05 -14.84 -18.92
CA GLU A 294 -70.62 -14.64 -19.02
C GLU A 294 -69.87 -15.75 -18.28
N ASN A 295 -68.85 -16.32 -18.93
CA ASN A 295 -67.72 -16.88 -18.20
C ASN A 295 -66.43 -16.43 -18.88
N ASN A 296 -66.10 -15.17 -18.60
CA ASN A 296 -64.72 -14.70 -18.58
C ASN A 296 -63.93 -15.56 -17.59
N GLN A 297 -63.30 -16.64 -18.05
CA GLN A 297 -62.11 -17.16 -17.39
C GLN A 297 -60.89 -16.48 -18.00
N SER A 298 -60.75 -15.21 -17.61
CA SER A 298 -59.46 -14.54 -17.54
C SER A 298 -58.66 -15.28 -16.46
N THR A 299 -57.81 -16.21 -16.86
CA THR A 299 -56.76 -16.72 -15.99
C THR A 299 -55.76 -15.58 -15.78
N ASN A 300 -56.04 -14.77 -14.77
CA ASN A 300 -55.04 -13.93 -14.10
C ASN A 300 -53.93 -14.84 -13.59
N HIS A 301 -52.90 -15.04 -14.41
CA HIS A 301 -51.64 -15.55 -13.91
C HIS A 301 -50.99 -14.43 -13.11
N TYR A 302 -51.02 -14.59 -11.80
CA TYR A 302 -50.29 -13.83 -10.79
C TYR A 302 -48.85 -13.52 -11.27
N HIS A 303 -48.62 -12.32 -11.79
CA HIS A 303 -47.28 -11.76 -11.81
C HIS A 303 -47.03 -11.22 -10.41
N LYS A 304 -46.40 -12.05 -9.57
CA LYS A 304 -45.76 -11.58 -8.33
C LYS A 304 -44.81 -10.45 -8.71
N SER A 305 -45.18 -9.23 -8.32
CA SER A 305 -44.29 -8.10 -8.24
C SER A 305 -43.13 -8.48 -7.32
N SER A 306 -41.99 -8.84 -7.92
CA SER A 306 -40.71 -8.81 -7.24
C SER A 306 -40.39 -7.35 -6.99
N ILE A 307 -40.68 -6.92 -5.76
CA ILE A 307 -40.19 -5.69 -5.15
C ILE A 307 -38.67 -5.69 -5.29
N VAL A 308 -38.17 -4.94 -6.26
CA VAL A 308 -36.76 -4.56 -6.35
C VAL A 308 -36.53 -3.60 -5.18
N LYS A 309 -36.02 -4.13 -4.07
CA LYS A 309 -35.37 -3.32 -3.04
C LYS A 309 -34.12 -2.71 -3.68
N ARG A 310 -34.26 -1.51 -4.26
CA ARG A 310 -33.12 -0.62 -4.50
C ARG A 310 -32.50 -0.32 -3.13
N LYS A 311 -31.37 -0.96 -2.85
CA LYS A 311 -30.44 -0.45 -1.84
C LYS A 311 -29.90 0.87 -2.38
N ASN A 312 -30.32 1.97 -1.77
CA ASN A 312 -29.62 3.23 -1.86
C ASN A 312 -28.18 2.98 -1.40
N TYR A 313 -27.24 3.07 -2.32
CA TYR A 313 -25.84 3.31 -1.97
C TYR A 313 -25.76 4.79 -1.63
N GLU A 314 -25.75 5.09 -0.33
CA GLU A 314 -25.27 6.36 0.18
C GLU A 314 -23.79 6.48 -0.23
N LEU A 315 -23.54 7.40 -1.16
CA LEU A 315 -22.24 7.98 -1.40
C LEU A 315 -21.83 8.72 -0.13
N ASN A 316 -21.12 8.02 0.75
CA ASN A 316 -20.41 8.65 1.85
C ASN A 316 -19.26 9.47 1.26
N GLU A 317 -19.44 10.78 1.29
CA GLU A 317 -18.40 11.79 1.17
C GLU A 317 -17.27 11.45 2.15
N LYS A 318 -16.14 10.95 1.62
CA LYS A 318 -14.86 11.11 2.29
C LYS A 318 -14.23 12.39 1.79
N GLN A 319 -14.42 13.42 2.62
CA GLN A 319 -13.65 14.65 2.66
C GLN A 319 -12.17 14.36 2.36
N GLN A 320 -11.65 14.95 1.29
CA GLN A 320 -10.21 15.07 1.11
C GLN A 320 -9.68 16.05 2.17
N PRO A 321 -8.63 15.71 2.93
CA PRO A 321 -7.95 16.70 3.74
C PRO A 321 -7.16 17.64 2.82
N ASN A 322 -7.46 18.94 2.93
CA ASN A 322 -6.64 20.04 2.44
C ASN A 322 -5.19 19.85 2.93
N ASN A 323 -4.29 19.50 2.00
CA ASN A 323 -2.85 19.62 2.20
C ASN A 323 -2.40 21.05 1.87
N ASP A 324 -2.81 21.99 2.70
CA ASP A 324 -2.15 23.28 2.84
C ASP A 324 -1.26 23.22 4.08
N LYS A 325 0.04 22.94 3.88
CA LYS A 325 1.14 23.28 4.82
C LYS A 325 2.43 23.29 3.99
N CYS A 326 2.84 24.46 3.50
CA CYS A 326 3.72 25.41 4.20
C CYS A 326 5.12 24.80 4.42
N TYR A 327 5.98 24.92 3.40
CA TYR A 327 7.43 24.80 3.59
C TYR A 327 7.97 26.17 4.00
N CYS A 328 8.29 26.29 5.28
CA CYS A 328 9.12 27.35 5.82
C CYS A 328 10.51 27.29 5.17
N GLN A 329 10.95 28.44 4.66
CA GLN A 329 12.35 28.80 4.53
C GLN A 329 13.02 28.70 5.91
N ILE A 330 14.12 27.96 5.99
CA ILE A 330 15.06 27.97 7.10
C ILE A 330 16.46 27.89 6.49
N PHE A 331 17.14 29.04 6.59
CA PHE A 331 18.58 29.35 6.56
C PHE A 331 19.45 28.95 5.36
#